data_AF-A0A7X0E169-F1
#
_entry.id   AF-A0A7X0E169-F1
#
_cell.length_a   1.000
_cell.length_b   1.000
_cell.length_c   1.000
_cell.angle_alpha   90.00
_cell.angle_beta   90.00
_cell.angle_gamma   90.00
#
_symmetry.space_group_name_H-M   'P 1'
#
loop_
_entity.id
_entity.type
_entity.pdbx_description
1 polymer ?
#
loop_
_entity_poly.entity_id
_entity_poly.type
_entity_poly.pdbx_seq_one_letter_code
_entity_poly.pdbx_strand_id
1 'polypeptide(L)'
;MTAIENYYDLLQQIEISDFKIGLYAKNPDEKEDLSKAEDQNATLRNELESLKMQLSEPSAIADEIRTSLIYVANGVLSSFAKIKQWGSYYPDLSQSMVIPGYLFGKILMDFNTALKYEGAKPIFQIYMSQREWDYKPFESLMQSLKDELIKANFSSKMEAIEYYEHIRECVIAIVDDLRNTGII
;
A
#
# COMPACT_ATOMS: atom_id res chain seq x y z
N MET A 1 -9.82 8.15 12.10
CA MET A 1 -8.60 7.57 12.69
C MET A 1 -8.93 6.21 13.26
N THR A 2 -8.69 5.19 12.42
CA THR A 2 -8.69 3.79 12.81
C THR A 2 -7.36 3.41 13.46
N ALA A 3 -7.29 2.25 14.10
CA ALA A 3 -6.05 1.75 14.70
C ALA A 3 -4.95 1.57 13.64
N ILE A 4 -5.34 1.19 12.41
CA ILE A 4 -4.43 1.04 11.26
C ILE A 4 -3.93 2.41 10.77
N GLU A 5 -4.77 3.45 10.75
CA GLU A 5 -4.32 4.81 10.43
C GLU A 5 -3.26 5.30 11.43
N ASN A 6 -3.53 5.16 12.74
CA ASN A 6 -2.60 5.53 13.80
C ASN A 6 -1.26 4.79 13.71
N TYR A 7 -1.26 3.53 13.23
CA TYR A 7 -0.04 2.74 13.05
C TYR A 7 0.88 3.33 11.98
N TYR A 8 0.35 3.70 10.81
CA TYR A 8 1.14 4.36 9.77
C TYR A 8 1.60 5.76 10.20
N ASP A 9 0.77 6.51 10.93
CA ASP A 9 1.12 7.83 11.43
C ASP A 9 2.23 7.77 12.49
N LEU A 10 2.27 6.73 13.33
CA LEU A 10 3.37 6.47 14.27
C LEU A 10 4.66 6.07 13.54
N LEU A 11 4.58 5.20 12.52
CA LEU A 11 5.75 4.87 11.70
C LEU A 11 6.37 6.11 11.04
N GLN A 12 5.54 7.01 10.49
CA GLN A 12 6.02 8.26 9.90
C GLN A 12 6.66 9.19 10.95
N GLN A 13 6.10 9.28 12.15
CA GLN A 13 6.67 10.08 13.24
C GLN A 13 8.03 9.51 13.71
N ILE A 14 8.16 8.19 13.77
CA ILE A 14 9.44 7.51 14.08
C ILE A 14 10.48 7.80 12.99
N GLU A 15 10.12 7.71 11.70
CA GLU A 15 11.04 8.04 10.59
C GLU A 15 11.54 9.49 10.66
N ILE A 16 10.64 10.45 10.92
CA ILE A 16 10.99 11.87 11.11
C ILE A 16 11.90 12.06 12.34
N SER A 17 11.68 11.29 13.40
CA SER A 17 12.49 11.32 14.63
C SER A 17 13.88 10.71 14.42
N ASP A 18 13.98 9.55 13.75
CA ASP A 18 15.23 8.90 13.36
C ASP A 18 16.08 9.83 12.47
N PHE A 19 15.45 10.54 11.53
CA PHE A 19 16.11 11.54 10.70
C PHE A 19 16.70 12.70 11.53
N LYS A 20 15.96 13.22 12.52
CA LYS A 20 16.46 14.28 13.42
C LYS A 20 17.66 13.81 14.24
N ILE A 21 17.59 12.60 14.83
CA ILE A 21 18.72 11.98 15.54
C ILE A 21 19.94 11.90 14.62
N GLY A 22 19.77 11.44 13.38
CA GLY A 22 20.83 11.36 12.37
C GLY A 22 21.38 12.71 11.87
N LEU A 23 20.71 13.82 12.15
CA LEU A 23 21.23 15.18 11.98
C LEU A 23 22.00 15.62 13.24
N TYR A 24 21.35 15.63 14.39
CA TYR A 24 21.90 16.16 15.65
C TYR A 24 23.15 15.39 16.12
N ALA A 25 23.22 14.07 15.89
CA ALA A 25 24.37 13.25 16.24
C ALA A 25 25.68 13.66 15.53
N LYS A 26 25.63 14.51 14.49
CA LYS A 26 26.80 15.03 13.78
C LYS A 26 27.32 16.36 14.33
N ASN A 27 26.55 17.01 15.21
CA ASN A 27 26.82 18.37 15.69
C ASN A 27 27.09 18.36 17.21
N PRO A 28 28.34 18.58 17.66
CA PRO A 28 28.71 18.47 19.08
C PRO A 28 27.98 19.42 20.04
N ASP A 29 27.40 20.51 19.52
CA ASP A 29 26.69 21.53 20.28
C ASP A 29 25.19 21.21 20.47
N GLU A 30 24.62 20.29 19.68
CA GLU A 30 23.18 19.95 19.68
C GLU A 30 22.81 18.82 20.65
N LYS A 31 23.65 18.56 21.67
CA LYS A 31 23.49 17.43 22.62
C LYS A 31 22.14 17.40 23.36
N GLU A 32 21.60 18.57 23.71
CA GLU A 32 20.31 18.64 24.40
C GLU A 32 19.15 18.25 23.48
N ASP A 33 19.19 18.68 22.21
CA ASP A 33 18.17 18.36 21.22
C ASP A 33 18.30 16.93 20.68
N LEU A 34 19.51 16.38 20.64
CA LEU A 34 19.76 14.94 20.44
C LEU A 34 19.08 14.12 21.54
N SER A 35 19.34 14.42 22.82
CA SER A 35 18.74 13.69 23.95
C SER A 35 17.21 13.75 23.91
N LYS A 36 16.62 14.93 23.65
CA LYS A 36 15.16 15.06 23.49
C LYS A 36 14.61 14.24 22.33
N ALA A 37 15.34 14.20 21.20
CA ALA A 37 14.93 13.43 20.03
C ALA A 37 14.99 11.92 20.30
N GLU A 38 16.03 11.45 21.01
CA GLU A 38 16.17 10.05 21.45
C GLU A 38 15.08 9.64 22.45
N ASP A 39 14.78 10.47 23.46
CA ASP A 39 13.69 10.23 24.43
C ASP A 39 12.31 10.19 23.75
N GLN A 40 12.07 11.11 22.80
CA GLN A 40 10.85 11.11 21.99
C GLN A 40 10.77 9.86 21.11
N ASN A 41 11.87 9.44 20.49
CA ASN A 41 11.92 8.25 19.64
C ASN A 41 11.60 6.98 20.43
N ALA A 42 12.19 6.82 21.62
CA ALA A 42 11.92 5.72 22.53
C ALA A 42 10.43 5.69 22.94
N THR A 43 9.83 6.85 23.21
CA THR A 43 8.40 6.97 23.52
C THR A 43 7.53 6.52 22.35
N LEU A 44 7.78 7.04 21.15
CA LEU A 44 7.04 6.67 19.92
C LEU A 44 7.16 5.17 19.60
N ARG A 45 8.32 4.55 19.82
CA ARG A 45 8.51 3.10 19.63
C ARG A 45 7.72 2.28 20.64
N ASN A 46 7.66 2.70 21.91
CA ASN A 46 6.83 2.03 22.92
C ASN A 46 5.33 2.13 22.59
N GLU A 47 4.87 3.28 22.08
CA GLU A 47 3.49 3.47 21.58
C GLU A 47 3.21 2.56 20.37
N LEU A 48 4.15 2.44 19.43
CA LEU A 48 4.04 1.56 18.27
C LEU A 48 3.91 0.08 18.69
N GLU A 49 4.73 -0.41 19.62
CA GLU A 49 4.64 -1.80 20.09
C GLU A 49 3.33 -2.07 20.84
N SER A 50 2.83 -1.10 21.61
CA SER A 50 1.49 -1.18 22.23
C SER A 50 0.39 -1.33 21.17
N LEU A 51 0.45 -0.52 20.11
CA LEU A 51 -0.51 -0.55 19.01
C LEU A 51 -0.40 -1.83 18.16
N LYS A 52 0.82 -2.37 17.95
CA LYS A 52 1.02 -3.68 17.30
C LYS A 52 0.37 -4.81 18.08
N MET A 53 0.50 -4.83 19.41
CA MET A 53 -0.18 -5.82 20.25
C MET A 53 -1.70 -5.75 20.04
N GLN A 54 -2.28 -4.54 20.07
CA GLN A 54 -3.71 -4.32 19.80
C GLN A 54 -4.12 -4.78 18.39
N LEU A 55 -3.34 -4.47 17.36
CA LEU A 55 -3.63 -4.87 15.97
C LEU A 55 -3.48 -6.37 15.72
N SER A 56 -2.70 -7.06 16.56
CA SER A 56 -2.51 -8.52 16.54
C SER A 56 -3.62 -9.28 17.27
N GLU A 57 -4.52 -8.60 17.99
CA GLU A 57 -5.67 -9.25 18.63
C GLU A 57 -6.65 -9.81 17.58
N PRO A 58 -7.25 -10.99 17.81
CA PRO A 58 -8.20 -11.58 16.87
C PRO A 58 -9.42 -10.68 16.61
N SER A 59 -9.75 -10.45 15.34
CA SER A 59 -10.81 -9.52 14.97
C SER A 59 -11.54 -9.93 13.69
N ALA A 60 -12.87 -10.02 13.73
CA ALA A 60 -13.69 -10.31 12.54
C ALA A 60 -13.52 -9.27 11.42
N ILE A 61 -13.17 -8.02 11.78
CA ILE A 61 -12.88 -6.92 10.84
C ILE A 61 -11.71 -7.28 9.90
N ALA A 62 -10.78 -8.13 10.33
CA ALA A 62 -9.67 -8.58 9.50
C ALA A 62 -10.16 -9.31 8.23
N ASP A 63 -11.19 -10.16 8.34
CA ASP A 63 -11.77 -10.86 7.20
C ASP A 63 -12.62 -9.94 6.29
N GLU A 64 -13.20 -8.87 6.87
CA GLU A 64 -13.86 -7.80 6.11
C GLU A 64 -12.85 -7.00 5.27
N ILE A 65 -11.65 -6.73 5.80
CA ILE A 65 -10.53 -6.15 5.04
C ILE A 65 -10.10 -7.10 3.92
N ARG A 66 -9.89 -8.40 4.21
CA ARG A 66 -9.57 -9.40 3.18
C ARG A 66 -10.58 -9.39 2.04
N THR A 67 -11.87 -9.36 2.38
CA THR A 67 -12.99 -9.28 1.41
C THR A 67 -12.94 -7.99 0.57
N SER A 68 -12.48 -6.89 1.14
CA SER A 68 -12.29 -5.62 0.44
C SER A 68 -11.05 -5.64 -0.48
N LEU A 69 -9.95 -6.29 -0.07
CA LEU A 69 -8.79 -6.53 -0.96
C LEU A 69 -9.20 -7.40 -2.17
N ILE A 70 -10.01 -8.45 -1.96
CA ILE A 70 -10.58 -9.27 -3.04
C ILE A 70 -11.44 -8.41 -3.99
N TYR A 71 -12.23 -7.49 -3.45
CA TYR A 71 -13.06 -6.59 -4.25
C TYR A 71 -12.22 -5.67 -5.14
N VAL A 72 -11.15 -5.06 -4.60
CA VAL A 72 -10.18 -4.26 -5.37
C VAL A 72 -9.52 -5.09 -6.47
N ALA A 73 -8.98 -6.26 -6.15
CA ALA A 73 -8.33 -7.14 -7.13
C ALA A 73 -9.27 -7.54 -8.28
N ASN A 74 -10.55 -7.84 -7.99
CA ASN A 74 -11.55 -8.10 -9.03
C ASN A 74 -11.85 -6.86 -9.90
N GLY A 75 -11.85 -5.64 -9.33
CA GLY A 75 -12.03 -4.40 -10.09
C GLY A 75 -10.87 -4.13 -11.06
N VAL A 76 -9.65 -4.40 -10.61
CA VAL A 76 -8.43 -4.32 -11.44
C VAL A 76 -8.47 -5.33 -12.59
N LEU A 77 -8.71 -6.62 -12.29
CA LEU A 77 -8.85 -7.67 -13.32
C LEU A 77 -9.98 -7.39 -14.31
N SER A 78 -11.11 -6.86 -13.84
CA SER A 78 -12.23 -6.44 -14.71
C SER A 78 -11.86 -5.30 -15.66
N SER A 79 -10.87 -4.47 -15.31
CA SER A 79 -10.35 -3.43 -16.21
C SER A 79 -9.53 -4.04 -17.36
N PHE A 80 -8.68 -5.04 -17.08
CA PHE A 80 -7.95 -5.77 -18.13
C PHE A 80 -8.88 -6.53 -19.08
N ALA A 81 -9.95 -7.13 -18.58
CA ALA A 81 -10.97 -7.76 -19.42
C ALA A 81 -11.66 -6.77 -20.38
N LYS A 82 -11.93 -5.53 -19.95
CA LYS A 82 -12.52 -4.47 -20.78
C LYS A 82 -11.54 -3.94 -21.83
N ILE A 83 -10.27 -3.73 -21.48
CA ILE A 83 -9.20 -3.35 -22.42
C ILE A 83 -9.17 -4.29 -23.63
N LYS A 84 -9.17 -5.61 -23.36
CA LYS A 84 -9.14 -6.66 -24.39
C LYS A 84 -10.34 -6.59 -25.36
N GLN A 85 -11.48 -6.05 -24.93
CA GLN A 85 -12.69 -5.91 -25.75
C GLN A 85 -12.73 -4.60 -26.56
N TRP A 86 -11.95 -3.58 -26.18
CA TRP A 86 -12.01 -2.24 -26.78
C TRP A 86 -10.88 -1.94 -27.78
N GLY A 87 -10.10 -2.95 -28.19
CA GLY A 87 -9.22 -2.87 -29.37
C GLY A 87 -8.03 -1.92 -29.22
N SER A 88 -7.15 -2.23 -28.27
CA SER A 88 -5.89 -1.50 -28.01
C SER A 88 -6.01 -0.13 -27.34
N TYR A 89 -7.22 0.29 -26.93
CA TYR A 89 -7.41 1.41 -26.02
C TYR A 89 -7.26 0.94 -24.57
N TYR A 90 -6.11 1.24 -24.00
CA TYR A 90 -5.93 1.27 -22.55
C TYR A 90 -6.71 2.53 -22.07
N PRO A 91 -7.71 2.45 -21.15
CA PRO A 91 -9.00 3.08 -21.50
C PRO A 91 -9.23 4.58 -21.15
N ASP A 92 -8.17 5.34 -20.85
CA ASP A 92 -8.12 6.78 -20.52
C ASP A 92 -8.92 7.35 -19.30
N LEU A 93 -8.19 7.89 -18.30
CA LEU A 93 -8.73 8.79 -17.25
C LEU A 93 -8.63 10.24 -17.76
N SER A 94 -9.71 11.00 -17.65
CA SER A 94 -9.95 12.32 -18.29
C SER A 94 -9.10 13.51 -17.79
N GLN A 95 -7.80 13.30 -17.52
CA GLN A 95 -6.88 14.29 -16.94
C GLN A 95 -5.50 14.35 -17.61
N SER A 96 -5.34 13.85 -18.84
CA SER A 96 -4.18 14.11 -19.72
C SER A 96 -2.79 13.70 -19.19
N MET A 97 -2.71 12.86 -18.15
CA MET A 97 -1.46 12.32 -17.60
C MET A 97 -1.65 10.87 -17.17
N VAL A 98 -1.21 9.91 -17.99
CA VAL A 98 -0.89 8.56 -17.48
C VAL A 98 0.45 8.07 -18.03
N ILE A 99 1.48 8.30 -17.22
CA ILE A 99 2.67 7.44 -17.17
C ILE A 99 2.25 6.19 -16.37
N PRO A 100 2.55 4.95 -16.79
CA PRO A 100 2.12 3.75 -16.04
C PRO A 100 2.45 3.76 -14.53
N GLY A 101 3.51 4.45 -14.09
CA GLY A 101 3.77 4.72 -12.67
C GLY A 101 2.58 5.33 -11.88
N TYR A 102 1.81 6.23 -12.50
CA TYR A 102 0.61 6.82 -11.89
C TYR A 102 -0.52 5.78 -11.70
N LEU A 103 -0.63 4.84 -12.63
CA LEU A 103 -1.62 3.76 -12.58
C LEU A 103 -1.36 2.83 -11.38
N PHE A 104 -0.11 2.42 -11.18
CA PHE A 104 0.27 1.61 -10.01
C PHE A 104 0.02 2.37 -8.70
N GLY A 105 0.33 3.67 -8.65
CA GLY A 105 0.01 4.53 -7.50
C GLY A 105 -1.48 4.56 -7.17
N LYS A 106 -2.37 4.58 -8.18
CA LYS A 106 -3.82 4.50 -7.96
C LYS A 106 -4.28 3.15 -7.42
N ILE A 107 -3.78 2.05 -7.98
CA ILE A 107 -4.15 0.71 -7.51
C ILE A 107 -3.69 0.49 -6.06
N LEU A 108 -2.48 0.94 -5.69
CA LEU A 108 -2.01 0.91 -4.30
C LEU A 108 -2.83 1.81 -3.37
N MET A 109 -3.27 2.98 -3.84
CA MET A 109 -4.18 3.87 -3.09
C MET A 109 -5.53 3.19 -2.79
N ASP A 110 -6.07 2.41 -3.73
CA ASP A 110 -7.34 1.69 -3.55
C ASP A 110 -7.20 0.48 -2.61
N PHE A 111 -6.08 -0.26 -2.67
CA PHE A 111 -5.74 -1.28 -1.66
C PHE A 111 -5.53 -0.68 -0.27
N ASN A 112 -4.84 0.46 -0.15
CA ASN A 112 -4.64 1.19 1.10
C ASN A 112 -5.97 1.69 1.67
N THR A 113 -6.91 2.08 0.80
CA THR A 113 -8.28 2.46 1.19
C THR A 113 -9.04 1.26 1.75
N ALA A 114 -8.99 0.09 1.08
CA ALA A 114 -9.58 -1.15 1.59
C ALA A 114 -9.01 -1.57 2.96
N LEU A 115 -7.71 -1.35 3.18
CA LEU A 115 -7.03 -1.58 4.46
C LEU A 115 -7.50 -0.59 5.55
N LYS A 116 -7.31 0.72 5.33
CA LYS A 116 -7.53 1.77 6.36
C LYS A 116 -9.00 1.95 6.75
N TYR A 117 -9.93 1.70 5.83
CA TYR A 117 -11.37 1.80 6.07
C TYR A 117 -12.01 0.47 6.52
N GLU A 118 -11.21 -0.53 6.91
CA GLU A 118 -11.67 -1.65 7.74
C GLU A 118 -12.93 -2.39 7.21
N GLY A 119 -12.98 -2.67 5.90
CA GLY A 119 -14.12 -3.36 5.27
C GLY A 119 -14.96 -2.53 4.29
N ALA A 120 -14.64 -1.25 4.09
CA ALA A 120 -15.27 -0.46 3.04
C ALA A 120 -14.93 -0.99 1.64
N LYS A 121 -15.92 -0.96 0.73
CA LYS A 121 -15.73 -1.26 -0.70
C LYS A 121 -15.39 0.04 -1.43
N PRO A 122 -14.10 0.33 -1.75
CA PRO A 122 -13.74 1.55 -2.47
C PRO A 122 -14.38 1.57 -3.86
N ILE A 123 -14.72 2.76 -4.36
CA ILE A 123 -15.19 2.91 -5.74
C ILE A 123 -13.99 2.75 -6.67
N PHE A 124 -13.73 1.53 -7.13
CA PHE A 124 -12.75 1.32 -8.19
C PHE A 124 -13.24 1.98 -9.47
N GLN A 125 -12.38 2.76 -10.11
CA GLN A 125 -12.60 3.24 -11.46
C GLN A 125 -12.06 2.20 -12.45
N ILE A 126 -12.38 2.32 -13.75
CA ILE A 126 -11.66 1.53 -14.74
C ILE A 126 -10.20 2.02 -14.74
N TYR A 127 -9.24 1.10 -14.75
CA TYR A 127 -7.82 1.44 -14.69
C TYR A 127 -7.23 1.59 -16.09
N MET A 128 -6.53 2.70 -16.31
CA MET A 128 -6.46 3.39 -17.60
C MET A 128 -5.06 3.96 -17.87
N SER A 129 -4.51 3.75 -19.07
CA SER A 129 -3.18 4.23 -19.54
C SER A 129 -3.29 4.69 -21.00
N GLN A 130 -2.49 5.63 -21.48
CA GLN A 130 -2.46 5.98 -22.92
C GLN A 130 -1.32 5.31 -23.70
N ARG A 131 -0.38 4.66 -23.00
CA ARG A 131 0.78 3.97 -23.59
C ARG A 131 0.54 2.46 -23.55
N GLU A 132 0.75 1.78 -24.68
CA GLU A 132 0.80 0.31 -24.74
C GLU A 132 2.05 -0.21 -24.01
N TRP A 133 1.87 -1.26 -23.21
CA TRP A 133 2.92 -1.97 -22.49
C TRP A 133 2.51 -3.42 -22.23
N ASP A 134 3.46 -4.32 -21.96
CA ASP A 134 3.14 -5.71 -21.64
C ASP A 134 2.59 -5.81 -20.21
N TYR A 135 1.27 -5.71 -20.09
CA TYR A 135 0.54 -5.77 -18.81
C TYR A 135 0.38 -7.19 -18.26
N LYS A 136 0.81 -8.23 -18.99
CA LYS A 136 0.63 -9.64 -18.57
C LYS A 136 1.27 -9.99 -17.21
N PRO A 137 2.48 -9.50 -16.84
CA PRO A 137 3.04 -9.78 -15.53
C PRO A 137 2.15 -9.25 -14.40
N PHE A 138 1.56 -8.06 -14.60
CA PHE A 138 0.69 -7.44 -13.62
C PHE A 138 -0.72 -8.06 -13.58
N GLU A 139 -1.30 -8.42 -14.74
CA GLU A 139 -2.54 -9.21 -14.76
C GLU A 139 -2.36 -10.56 -14.03
N SER A 140 -1.20 -11.21 -14.22
CA SER A 140 -0.85 -12.46 -13.54
C SER A 140 -0.69 -12.26 -12.03
N LEU A 141 0.00 -11.20 -11.59
CA LEU A 141 0.11 -10.84 -10.17
C LEU A 141 -1.27 -10.61 -9.54
N MET A 142 -2.13 -9.81 -10.16
CA MET A 142 -3.47 -9.52 -9.64
C MET A 142 -4.35 -10.77 -9.53
N GLN A 143 -4.19 -11.73 -10.46
CA GLN A 143 -4.88 -13.02 -10.39
C GLN A 143 -4.31 -13.90 -9.25
N SER A 144 -3.00 -13.98 -9.09
CA SER A 144 -2.38 -14.73 -7.97
C SER A 144 -2.79 -14.18 -6.61
N LEU A 145 -2.69 -12.86 -6.39
CA LEU A 145 -3.09 -12.20 -5.15
C LEU A 145 -4.56 -12.45 -4.80
N LYS A 146 -5.45 -12.46 -5.82
CA LYS A 146 -6.87 -12.81 -5.63
C LYS A 146 -7.04 -14.28 -5.20
N ASP A 147 -6.34 -15.20 -5.85
CA ASP A 147 -6.46 -16.64 -5.57
C ASP A 147 -5.84 -17.03 -4.22
N GLU A 148 -4.87 -16.27 -3.74
CA GLU A 148 -4.32 -16.32 -2.38
C GLU A 148 -5.32 -15.77 -1.36
N LEU A 149 -5.83 -14.54 -1.56
CA LEU A 149 -6.85 -13.93 -0.69
C LEU A 149 -8.11 -14.80 -0.54
N ILE A 150 -8.54 -15.52 -1.59
CA ILE A 150 -9.70 -16.42 -1.53
C ILE A 150 -9.44 -17.64 -0.62
N LYS A 151 -8.19 -18.08 -0.48
CA LYS A 151 -7.78 -19.24 0.33
C LYS A 151 -7.32 -18.85 1.74
N ALA A 152 -6.91 -17.60 1.92
CA ALA A 152 -6.56 -17.03 3.21
C ALA A 152 -7.81 -16.71 4.05
N ASN A 153 -7.60 -16.60 5.36
CA ASN A 153 -8.52 -16.03 6.34
C ASN A 153 -7.66 -15.19 7.28
N PHE A 154 -7.95 -13.90 7.41
CA PHE A 154 -7.14 -13.03 8.28
C PHE A 154 -7.68 -13.10 9.71
N SER A 155 -6.83 -13.51 10.66
CA SER A 155 -7.22 -13.62 12.06
C SER A 155 -7.16 -12.27 12.78
N SER A 156 -6.25 -11.39 12.37
CA SER A 156 -5.94 -10.11 13.02
C SER A 156 -5.78 -8.97 12.01
N LYS A 157 -5.85 -7.72 12.48
CA LYS A 157 -5.61 -6.55 11.62
C LYS A 157 -4.14 -6.43 11.20
N MET A 158 -3.23 -6.98 12.01
CA MET A 158 -1.81 -7.02 11.68
C MET A 158 -1.54 -7.90 10.44
N GLU A 159 -2.16 -9.09 10.33
CA GLU A 159 -2.07 -9.92 9.12
C GLU A 159 -2.55 -9.18 7.86
N ALA A 160 -3.59 -8.34 7.98
CA ALA A 160 -4.09 -7.53 6.88
C ALA A 160 -3.11 -6.40 6.47
N ILE A 161 -2.37 -5.82 7.43
CA ILE A 161 -1.29 -4.86 7.19
C ILE A 161 -0.12 -5.55 6.47
N GLU A 162 0.32 -6.69 6.99
CA GLU A 162 1.43 -7.48 6.41
C GLU A 162 1.13 -7.92 4.97
N TYR A 163 -0.11 -8.37 4.71
CA TYR A 163 -0.53 -8.72 3.36
C TYR A 163 -0.60 -7.51 2.42
N TYR A 164 -1.02 -6.34 2.91
CA TYR A 164 -0.97 -5.11 2.11
C TYR A 164 0.47 -4.68 1.76
N GLU A 165 1.40 -4.79 2.70
CA GLU A 165 2.81 -4.50 2.43
C GLU A 165 3.40 -5.50 1.42
N HIS A 166 3.03 -6.79 1.50
CA HIS A 166 3.38 -7.78 0.47
C HIS A 166 2.83 -7.42 -0.92
N ILE A 167 1.56 -6.97 -1.03
CA ILE A 167 1.01 -6.43 -2.29
C ILE A 167 1.88 -5.26 -2.78
N ARG A 168 2.25 -4.34 -1.89
CA ARG A 168 3.04 -3.14 -2.21
C ARG A 168 4.39 -3.51 -2.81
N GLU A 169 5.11 -4.44 -2.18
CA GLU A 169 6.39 -4.96 -2.67
C GLU A 169 6.27 -5.59 -4.07
N CYS A 170 5.27 -6.45 -4.28
CA CYS A 170 5.05 -7.10 -5.57
C CYS A 170 4.73 -6.09 -6.70
N VAL A 171 3.98 -5.04 -6.41
CA VAL A 171 3.70 -3.97 -7.38
C VAL A 171 4.95 -3.13 -7.64
N ILE A 172 5.77 -2.83 -6.63
CA ILE A 172 7.02 -2.08 -6.79
C ILE A 172 8.01 -2.86 -7.67
N ALA A 173 8.13 -4.18 -7.52
CA ALA A 173 8.99 -5.00 -8.39
C ALA A 173 8.63 -4.84 -9.88
N ILE A 174 7.33 -4.86 -10.21
CA ILE A 174 6.85 -4.62 -11.59
C ILE A 174 7.15 -3.18 -12.05
N VAL A 175 7.01 -2.19 -11.16
CA VAL A 175 7.36 -0.79 -11.47
C VAL A 175 8.84 -0.67 -11.81
N ASP A 176 9.73 -1.30 -11.05
CA ASP A 176 11.17 -1.21 -11.28
C ASP A 176 11.60 -1.96 -12.56
N ASP A 177 11.00 -3.10 -12.89
CA ASP A 177 11.19 -3.79 -14.19
C ASP A 177 10.76 -2.91 -15.38
N LEU A 178 9.62 -2.20 -15.27
CA LEU A 178 9.15 -1.28 -16.30
C LEU A 178 10.05 -0.04 -16.44
N ARG A 179 10.69 0.40 -15.35
CA ARG A 179 11.69 1.48 -15.37
C ARG A 179 12.98 1.01 -16.05
N ASN A 180 13.47 -0.17 -15.69
CA ASN A 180 14.67 -0.78 -16.27
C ASN A 180 14.53 -1.06 -17.78
N THR A 181 13.30 -1.24 -18.27
CA THR A 181 12.98 -1.43 -19.70
C THR A 181 12.61 -0.13 -20.44
N GLY A 182 12.61 1.03 -19.77
CA GLY A 182 12.30 2.33 -20.38
C GLY A 182 10.83 2.55 -20.76
N ILE A 183 9.92 1.75 -20.18
CA ILE A 183 8.47 1.86 -20.37
C ILE A 183 7.88 2.96 -19.48
N ILE A 184 8.51 3.25 -18.34
CA ILE A 184 8.23 4.39 -17.44
C ILE A 184 9.49 5.16 -17.08
#